data_AF-A0A8X7C100-F1
#
_entry.id   AF-A0A8X7C100-F1
#
_cell.length_a   1.000
_cell.length_b   1.000
_cell.length_c   1.000
_cell.angle_alpha   90.00
_cell.angle_beta   90.00
_cell.angle_gamma   90.00
#
_symmetry.space_group_name_H-M   'P 1'
#
loop_
_entity.id
_entity.type
_entity.pdbx_description
1 polymer ?
#
loop_
_entity_poly.entity_id
_entity_poly.type
_entity_poly.pdbx_seq_one_letter_code
_entity_poly.pdbx_strand_id
1 'polypeptide(L)'
;MAPHVDPATAWMKYIIFTVNFIIWVMGGAILGLGIWIRSDSDFWEYHKGLDIPQYYQACYVVITLGVVILIIGFFGCCGAALDSPCMLFTYFVILVIIVLMELSAAGLVWKHADGEKFQNFLTDSIKAAIDRSQREDYDAMRFVELLQLHLECCGGYDKNDYHLDDIPQSCSSDRTNNVFIHGCGENIRRYLEQKAGAVGGVALGLVLVQILCLIFTGCLFCILREDSKEY
;
A
#
# COMPACT_ATOMS: atom_id res chain seq x y z
N MET A 1 -45.68 -5.98 -19.80
CA MET A 1 -45.15 -7.26 -19.31
C MET A 1 -43.84 -6.92 -18.64
N ALA A 2 -43.78 -6.90 -17.31
CA ALA A 2 -42.52 -6.56 -16.63
C ALA A 2 -41.51 -7.68 -16.93
N PRO A 3 -40.28 -7.38 -17.36
CA PRO A 3 -39.27 -8.41 -17.58
C PRO A 3 -39.08 -9.18 -16.28
N HIS A 4 -39.20 -10.50 -16.38
CA HIS A 4 -38.99 -11.40 -15.25
C HIS A 4 -37.49 -11.35 -14.94
N VAL A 5 -37.08 -10.54 -13.96
CA VAL A 5 -35.67 -10.45 -13.57
C VAL A 5 -35.25 -11.85 -13.09
N ASP A 6 -34.29 -12.46 -13.78
CA ASP A 6 -33.72 -13.74 -13.38
C ASP A 6 -33.20 -13.58 -11.93
N PRO A 7 -33.63 -14.44 -10.97
CA PRO A 7 -33.15 -14.38 -9.60
C PRO A 7 -31.61 -14.37 -9.52
N ALA A 8 -30.90 -15.03 -10.44
CA ALA A 8 -29.44 -15.00 -10.49
C ALA A 8 -28.89 -13.58 -10.74
N THR A 9 -29.50 -12.83 -11.66
CA THR A 9 -29.13 -11.44 -11.97
C THR A 9 -29.38 -10.52 -10.78
N ALA A 10 -30.49 -10.70 -10.07
CA ALA A 10 -30.77 -9.95 -8.85
C ALA A 10 -29.72 -10.19 -7.75
N TRP A 11 -29.33 -11.45 -7.54
CA TRP A 11 -28.27 -11.81 -6.59
C TRP A 11 -26.91 -11.20 -6.97
N MET A 12 -26.53 -11.26 -8.25
CA MET A 12 -25.29 -10.64 -8.74
C MET A 12 -25.27 -9.14 -8.48
N LYS A 13 -26.35 -8.42 -8.81
CA LYS A 13 -26.48 -6.98 -8.54
C LYS A 13 -26.35 -6.68 -7.04
N TYR A 14 -27.04 -7.43 -6.20
CA TYR A 14 -27.01 -7.23 -4.74
C TYR A 14 -25.61 -7.43 -4.16
N ILE A 15 -24.90 -8.49 -4.57
CA ILE A 15 -23.53 -8.77 -4.12
C ILE A 15 -22.57 -7.66 -4.58
N ILE A 16 -22.59 -7.31 -5.87
CA ILE A 16 -21.71 -6.26 -6.42
C ILE A 16 -21.96 -4.93 -5.73
N PHE A 17 -23.23 -4.55 -5.57
CA PHE A 17 -23.60 -3.31 -4.89
C PHE A 17 -23.12 -3.30 -3.43
N THR A 18 -23.42 -4.34 -2.67
CA THR A 18 -23.10 -4.41 -1.24
C THR A 18 -21.60 -4.37 -1.00
N VAL A 19 -20.83 -5.19 -1.74
CA VAL A 19 -19.36 -5.22 -1.60
C VAL A 19 -18.75 -3.87 -1.98
N ASN A 20 -19.17 -3.28 -3.10
CA ASN A 20 -18.62 -1.99 -3.52
C ASN A 20 -19.05 -0.82 -2.63
N PHE A 21 -20.24 -0.88 -2.04
CA PHE A 21 -20.68 0.11 -1.06
C PHE A 21 -19.83 0.06 0.21
N ILE A 22 -19.50 -1.14 0.70
CA ILE A 22 -18.58 -1.31 1.84
C ILE A 22 -17.19 -0.74 1.48
N ILE A 23 -16.67 -1.06 0.29
CA ILE A 23 -15.39 -0.51 -0.21
C ILE A 23 -15.45 1.02 -0.28
N TRP A 24 -16.54 1.59 -0.79
CA TRP A 24 -16.73 3.04 -0.88
C TRP A 24 -16.72 3.71 0.49
N VAL A 25 -17.44 3.16 1.48
CA VAL A 25 -17.43 3.66 2.87
C VAL A 25 -16.03 3.56 3.48
N MET A 26 -15.33 2.43 3.29
CA MET A 26 -13.96 2.27 3.77
C MET A 26 -13.00 3.28 3.12
N GLY A 27 -13.13 3.52 1.81
CA GLY A 27 -12.36 4.54 1.09
C GLY A 27 -12.61 5.94 1.63
N GLY A 28 -13.88 6.27 1.91
CA GLY A 28 -14.26 7.53 2.57
C GLY A 28 -13.67 7.68 3.97
N ALA A 29 -13.67 6.60 4.77
CA ALA A 29 -13.06 6.60 6.10
C ALA A 29 -11.53 6.80 6.03
N ILE A 30 -10.84 6.08 5.14
CA ILE A 30 -9.39 6.22 4.93
C ILE A 30 -9.05 7.63 4.47
N LEU A 31 -9.81 8.18 3.51
CA LEU A 31 -9.64 9.55 3.03
C LEU A 31 -9.85 10.57 4.16
N GLY A 32 -10.93 10.43 4.93
CA GLY A 32 -11.24 11.30 6.06
C GLY A 32 -10.15 11.27 7.13
N LEU A 33 -9.67 10.07 7.48
CA LEU A 33 -8.55 9.88 8.41
C LEU A 33 -7.26 10.53 7.87
N GLY A 34 -6.94 10.31 6.60
CA GLY A 34 -5.76 10.90 5.97
C GLY A 34 -5.79 12.44 5.97
N ILE A 35 -6.95 13.03 5.65
CA ILE A 35 -7.14 14.49 5.68
C ILE A 35 -7.10 15.01 7.12
N TRP A 36 -7.74 14.33 8.07
CA TRP A 36 -7.73 14.74 9.47
C TRP A 36 -6.31 14.73 10.02
N ILE A 37 -5.59 13.62 9.91
CA ILE A 37 -4.19 13.50 10.34
C ILE A 37 -3.32 14.60 9.69
N ARG A 38 -3.56 14.92 8.41
CA ARG A 38 -2.82 15.95 7.69
C ARG A 38 -3.11 17.39 8.14
N SER A 39 -4.30 17.65 8.67
CA SER A 39 -4.82 19.01 8.97
C SER A 39 -4.80 19.35 10.45
N ASP A 40 -4.69 18.35 11.32
CA ASP A 40 -4.72 18.51 12.77
C ASP A 40 -3.44 19.17 13.30
N SER A 41 -3.60 20.23 14.09
CA SER A 41 -2.51 21.05 14.64
C SER A 41 -1.79 20.39 15.81
N ASP A 42 -2.44 19.49 16.54
CA ASP A 42 -1.84 18.81 17.68
C ASP A 42 -0.86 17.75 17.16
N PHE A 43 -1.26 17.03 16.11
CA PHE A 43 -0.35 16.15 15.37
C PHE A 43 0.83 16.92 14.75
N TRP A 44 0.64 18.19 14.39
CA TRP A 44 1.71 19.06 13.91
C TRP A 44 2.72 19.43 15.01
N GLU A 45 2.26 19.65 16.25
CA GLU A 45 3.14 19.93 17.39
C GLU A 45 3.94 18.68 17.81
N TYR A 46 3.29 17.52 17.85
CA TYR A 46 3.98 16.24 18.01
C TYR A 46 4.97 16.01 16.87
N HIS A 47 4.56 16.19 15.62
CA HIS A 47 5.45 16.00 14.47
C HIS A 47 6.62 16.98 14.48
N LYS A 48 6.46 18.24 14.90
CA LYS A 48 7.56 19.20 15.08
C LYS A 48 8.56 18.79 16.17
N GLY A 49 8.09 18.19 17.26
CA GLY A 49 8.95 17.69 18.32
C GLY A 49 9.62 16.36 17.98
N LEU A 50 9.05 15.62 17.03
CA LEU A 50 9.58 14.35 16.58
C LEU A 50 10.46 14.53 15.33
N ASP A 51 10.12 15.36 14.35
CA ASP A 51 10.76 15.62 13.04
C ASP A 51 10.61 14.46 12.01
N ILE A 52 9.38 14.01 11.67
CA ILE A 52 9.13 12.81 10.80
C ILE A 52 8.97 13.29 9.35
N PRO A 53 10.01 13.39 8.55
CA PRO A 53 9.91 14.04 7.24
C PRO A 53 9.00 13.38 6.20
N GLN A 54 8.96 12.06 6.19
CA GLN A 54 8.12 11.29 5.27
C GLN A 54 6.67 11.23 5.77
N TYR A 55 6.35 11.90 6.89
CA TYR A 55 4.99 11.98 7.41
C TYR A 55 4.03 12.57 6.38
N TYR A 56 4.41 13.67 5.71
CA TYR A 56 3.59 14.25 4.66
C TYR A 56 3.43 13.30 3.48
N GLN A 57 4.52 12.66 3.06
CA GLN A 57 4.47 11.69 1.96
C GLN A 57 3.54 10.52 2.29
N ALA A 58 3.65 9.95 3.49
CA ALA A 58 2.78 8.88 3.97
C ALA A 58 1.31 9.33 4.03
N CYS A 59 1.04 10.53 4.56
CA CYS A 59 -0.32 11.08 4.60
C CYS A 59 -0.90 11.25 3.19
N TYR A 60 -0.13 11.81 2.25
CA TYR A 60 -0.57 11.97 0.87
C TYR A 60 -0.79 10.63 0.16
N VAL A 61 0.02 9.61 0.46
CA VAL A 61 -0.20 8.24 -0.04
C VAL A 61 -1.53 7.69 0.48
N VAL A 62 -1.80 7.81 1.79
CA VAL A 62 -3.08 7.37 2.39
C VAL A 62 -4.28 8.11 1.80
N ILE A 63 -4.18 9.43 1.63
CA ILE A 63 -5.22 10.26 0.99
C ILE A 63 -5.45 9.79 -0.45
N THR A 64 -4.38 9.62 -1.23
CA THR A 64 -4.49 9.19 -2.63
C THR A 64 -5.12 7.82 -2.75
N LEU A 65 -4.70 6.86 -1.91
CA LEU A 65 -5.31 5.53 -1.83
C LEU A 65 -6.79 5.61 -1.47
N GLY A 66 -7.15 6.43 -0.48
CA GLY A 66 -8.55 6.66 -0.09
C GLY A 66 -9.40 7.18 -1.25
N VAL A 67 -8.91 8.17 -2.00
CA VAL A 67 -9.60 8.70 -3.20
C VAL A 67 -9.77 7.62 -4.26
N VAL A 68 -8.72 6.85 -4.57
CA VAL A 68 -8.79 5.77 -5.57
C VAL A 68 -9.82 4.71 -5.17
N ILE A 69 -9.80 4.27 -3.91
CA ILE A 69 -10.76 3.28 -3.38
C ILE A 69 -12.19 3.82 -3.46
N LEU A 70 -12.41 5.10 -3.14
CA LEU A 70 -13.71 5.75 -3.23
C LEU A 70 -14.22 5.80 -4.68
N ILE A 71 -13.36 6.15 -5.63
CA ILE A 71 -13.72 6.16 -7.06
C ILE A 71 -14.09 4.75 -7.55
N ILE A 72 -13.31 3.74 -7.20
CA ILE A 72 -13.57 2.34 -7.56
C ILE A 72 -14.92 1.89 -7.00
N GLY A 73 -15.14 2.11 -5.70
CA GLY A 73 -16.39 1.76 -5.03
C GLY A 73 -17.60 2.47 -5.64
N PHE A 74 -17.46 3.75 -6.02
CA PHE A 74 -18.52 4.52 -6.68
C PHE A 74 -18.93 3.92 -8.02
N PHE A 75 -17.97 3.63 -8.91
CA PHE A 75 -18.29 3.01 -10.20
C PHE A 75 -18.90 1.62 -10.06
N GLY A 76 -18.41 0.82 -9.10
CA GLY A 76 -18.97 -0.50 -8.82
C GLY A 76 -20.39 -0.46 -8.26
N CYS A 77 -20.67 0.42 -7.28
CA CYS A 77 -22.00 0.53 -6.68
C CYS A 77 -23.00 1.19 -7.62
N CYS A 78 -22.64 2.32 -8.27
CA CYS A 78 -23.52 3.02 -9.20
C CYS A 78 -23.73 2.23 -10.49
N GLY A 79 -22.72 1.51 -10.98
CA GLY A 79 -22.87 0.62 -12.14
C GLY A 79 -23.91 -0.47 -11.90
N ALA A 80 -23.91 -1.09 -10.70
CA ALA A 80 -24.87 -2.12 -10.33
C ALA A 80 -26.26 -1.56 -9.96
N ALA A 81 -26.33 -0.37 -9.32
CA ALA A 81 -27.60 0.22 -8.88
C ALA A 81 -28.36 0.96 -9.99
N LEU A 82 -27.64 1.61 -10.91
CA LEU A 82 -28.23 2.38 -12.01
C LEU A 82 -28.38 1.56 -13.30
N ASP A 83 -28.05 0.27 -13.27
CA ASP A 83 -28.06 -0.61 -14.44
C ASP A 83 -27.34 0.00 -15.66
N SER A 84 -26.24 0.72 -15.40
CA SER A 84 -25.51 1.48 -16.43
C SER A 84 -24.36 0.64 -17.01
N PRO A 85 -24.45 0.17 -18.26
CA PRO A 85 -23.39 -0.64 -18.85
C PRO A 85 -22.07 0.11 -18.98
N CYS A 86 -22.13 1.43 -19.20
CA CYS A 86 -20.94 2.27 -19.30
C CYS A 86 -20.17 2.32 -17.97
N MET A 87 -20.85 2.59 -16.85
CA MET A 87 -20.20 2.62 -15.53
C MET A 87 -19.66 1.24 -15.13
N LEU A 88 -20.42 0.17 -15.43
CA LEU A 88 -20.00 -1.19 -15.15
C LEU A 88 -18.77 -1.61 -15.98
N PHE A 89 -18.71 -1.18 -17.24
CA PHE A 89 -17.53 -1.36 -18.09
C PHE A 89 -16.32 -0.57 -17.58
N THR A 90 -16.51 0.68 -17.15
CA THR A 90 -15.44 1.46 -16.52
C THR A 90 -14.90 0.76 -15.28
N TYR A 91 -15.78 0.28 -14.40
CA TYR A 91 -15.39 -0.51 -13.22
C TYR A 91 -14.60 -1.77 -13.63
N PHE A 92 -15.07 -2.51 -14.63
CA PHE A 92 -14.38 -3.68 -15.17
C PHE A 92 -12.95 -3.34 -15.67
N VAL A 93 -12.80 -2.28 -16.46
CA VAL A 93 -11.49 -1.84 -16.98
C VAL A 93 -10.56 -1.45 -15.83
N ILE A 94 -11.06 -0.74 -14.81
CA ILE A 94 -10.27 -0.37 -13.64
C ILE A 94 -9.76 -1.63 -12.91
N LEU A 95 -10.63 -2.61 -12.67
CA LEU A 95 -10.23 -3.88 -12.04
C LEU A 95 -9.17 -4.64 -12.85
N VAL A 96 -9.29 -4.69 -14.18
CA VAL A 96 -8.26 -5.31 -15.04
C VAL A 96 -6.92 -4.60 -14.89
N ILE A 97 -6.91 -3.26 -14.89
CA ILE A 97 -5.68 -2.48 -14.70
C ILE A 97 -5.04 -2.78 -13.33
N ILE A 98 -5.85 -2.89 -12.27
CA ILE A 98 -5.36 -3.24 -10.92
C ILE A 98 -4.73 -4.64 -10.91
N VAL A 99 -5.40 -5.65 -11.47
CA VAL A 99 -4.84 -7.01 -11.57
C VAL A 99 -3.50 -7.00 -12.33
N LEU A 100 -3.41 -6.27 -13.44
CA LEU A 100 -2.16 -6.16 -14.20
C LEU A 100 -1.05 -5.48 -13.38
N MET A 101 -1.38 -4.42 -12.63
CA MET A 101 -0.43 -3.77 -11.73
C MET A 101 0.04 -4.73 -10.63
N GLU A 102 -0.87 -5.46 -9.98
CA GLU A 102 -0.54 -6.44 -8.93
C GLU A 102 0.36 -7.57 -9.47
N LEU A 103 0.02 -8.14 -10.64
CA LEU A 103 0.84 -9.17 -11.28
C LEU A 103 2.21 -8.63 -11.70
N SER A 104 2.28 -7.40 -12.20
CA SER A 104 3.56 -6.76 -12.55
C SER A 104 4.43 -6.53 -11.32
N ALA A 105 3.85 -6.05 -10.22
CA ALA A 105 4.54 -5.84 -8.95
C ALA A 105 5.04 -7.18 -8.39
N ALA A 106 4.19 -8.21 -8.37
CA ALA A 106 4.58 -9.56 -7.96
C ALA A 106 5.72 -10.12 -8.82
N GLY A 107 5.66 -9.93 -10.15
CA GLY A 107 6.73 -10.34 -11.06
C GLY A 107 8.04 -9.59 -10.85
N LEU A 108 7.99 -8.29 -10.55
CA LEU A 108 9.17 -7.49 -10.21
C LEU A 108 9.79 -7.95 -8.88
N VAL A 109 8.97 -8.21 -7.86
CA VAL A 109 9.42 -8.73 -6.57
C VAL A 109 10.07 -10.10 -6.76
N TRP A 110 9.44 -11.00 -7.53
CA TRP A 110 9.99 -12.32 -7.84
C TRP A 110 11.33 -12.24 -8.56
N LYS A 111 11.45 -11.35 -9.57
CA LYS A 111 12.70 -11.16 -10.32
C LYS A 111 13.84 -10.66 -9.44
N HIS A 112 13.53 -9.84 -8.44
CA HIS A 112 14.51 -9.27 -7.51
C HIS A 112 14.56 -10.02 -6.17
N ALA A 113 13.93 -11.20 -6.07
CA ALA A 113 13.97 -12.05 -4.89
C ALA A 113 15.35 -12.69 -4.64
N ASP A 114 16.33 -12.40 -5.49
CA ASP A 114 17.75 -12.67 -5.23
C ASP A 114 18.19 -11.87 -4.00
N GLY A 115 18.16 -12.53 -2.85
CA GLY A 115 18.31 -11.92 -1.53
C GLY A 115 19.60 -11.13 -1.37
N GLU A 116 20.65 -11.41 -2.15
CA GLU A 116 21.89 -10.61 -2.13
C GLU A 116 21.73 -9.29 -2.87
N LYS A 117 21.13 -9.27 -4.07
CA LYS A 117 20.92 -8.03 -4.82
C LYS A 117 19.95 -7.10 -4.11
N PHE A 118 18.88 -7.67 -3.55
CA PHE A 118 17.92 -6.91 -2.77
C PHE A 118 18.56 -6.35 -1.49
N GLN A 119 19.36 -7.15 -0.78
CA GLN A 119 20.14 -6.67 0.37
C GLN A 119 21.08 -5.54 -0.04
N ASN A 120 21.85 -5.69 -1.12
CA ASN A 120 22.77 -4.65 -1.59
C ASN A 120 22.01 -3.36 -1.96
N PHE A 121 20.87 -3.46 -2.64
CA PHE A 121 20.01 -2.31 -2.93
C PHE A 121 19.51 -1.61 -1.66
N LEU A 122 19.08 -2.37 -0.65
CA LEU A 122 18.68 -1.83 0.64
C LEU A 122 19.86 -1.15 1.33
N THR A 123 21.02 -1.82 1.38
CA THR A 123 22.23 -1.29 1.96
C THR A 123 22.66 0.02 1.31
N ASP A 124 22.73 0.07 -0.02
CA ASP A 124 23.12 1.28 -0.76
C ASP A 124 22.12 2.42 -0.53
N SER A 125 20.82 2.11 -0.46
CA SER A 125 19.78 3.10 -0.16
C SER A 125 19.92 3.67 1.25
N ILE A 126 20.29 2.84 2.23
CA ILE A 126 20.52 3.25 3.62
C ILE A 126 21.79 4.07 3.71
N LYS A 127 22.87 3.68 3.02
CA LYS A 127 24.10 4.47 2.96
C LYS A 127 23.85 5.85 2.37
N ALA A 128 23.09 5.94 1.28
CA ALA A 128 22.67 7.21 0.73
C ALA A 128 21.83 8.05 1.71
N ALA A 129 21.03 7.41 2.57
CA ALA A 129 20.30 8.10 3.64
C ALA A 129 21.24 8.57 4.76
N ILE A 130 22.24 7.78 5.15
CA ILE A 130 23.28 8.18 6.11
C ILE A 130 24.10 9.36 5.58
N ASP A 131 24.51 9.33 4.31
CA ASP A 131 25.26 10.44 3.70
C ASP A 131 24.42 11.73 3.62
N ARG A 132 23.09 11.60 3.53
CA ARG A 132 22.18 12.76 3.63
C ARG A 132 22.05 13.25 5.06
N SER A 133 21.91 12.35 6.04
CA SER A 133 21.79 12.75 7.45
C SER A 133 23.00 13.52 7.95
N GLN A 134 24.20 13.19 7.48
CA GLN A 134 25.43 13.93 7.80
C GLN A 134 25.49 15.34 7.17
N ARG A 135 24.66 15.64 6.18
CA ARG A 135 24.52 16.96 5.54
C ARG A 135 23.39 17.80 6.15
N GLU A 136 23.11 17.59 7.43
CA GLU A 136 22.04 18.27 8.19
C GLU A 136 20.64 18.08 7.58
N ASP A 137 20.44 16.98 6.84
CA ASP A 137 19.13 16.55 6.40
C ASP A 137 18.43 15.84 7.59
N TYR A 138 17.72 16.63 8.40
CA TYR A 138 16.95 16.16 9.56
C TYR A 138 16.02 15.00 9.18
N ASP A 139 15.50 15.05 7.96
CA ASP A 139 14.63 14.04 7.42
C ASP A 139 15.33 12.67 7.36
N ALA A 140 16.48 12.66 6.70
CA ALA A 140 17.28 11.45 6.54
C ALA A 140 17.82 10.96 7.89
N MET A 141 18.18 11.87 8.80
CA MET A 141 18.66 11.54 10.14
C MET A 141 17.61 10.78 10.95
N ARG A 142 16.41 11.34 11.05
CA ARG A 142 15.29 10.71 11.76
C ARG A 142 14.97 9.32 11.22
N PHE A 143 14.91 9.19 9.90
CA PHE A 143 14.61 7.92 9.25
C PHE A 143 15.64 6.86 9.62
N VAL A 144 16.93 7.20 9.55
CA VAL A 144 18.04 6.30 9.90
C VAL A 144 17.98 5.92 11.39
N GLU A 145 17.73 6.86 12.30
CA GLU A 145 17.63 6.58 13.73
C GLU A 145 16.48 5.61 14.06
N LEU A 146 15.28 5.88 13.54
CA LEU A 146 14.12 5.01 13.74
C LEU A 146 14.34 3.62 13.15
N LEU A 147 14.97 3.56 11.97
CA LEU A 147 15.32 2.30 11.33
C LEU A 147 16.26 1.47 12.19
N GLN A 148 17.33 2.09 12.70
CA GLN A 148 18.36 1.45 13.52
C GLN A 148 17.81 0.95 14.86
N LEU A 149 16.97 1.75 15.52
CA LEU A 149 16.30 1.37 16.77
C LEU A 149 15.27 0.25 16.55
N HIS A 150 14.45 0.35 15.50
CA HIS A 150 13.37 -0.61 15.27
C HIS A 150 13.87 -1.98 14.80
N LEU A 151 14.96 -2.00 14.03
CA LEU A 151 15.54 -3.22 13.47
C LEU A 151 16.81 -3.67 14.18
N GLU A 152 17.20 -2.99 15.26
CA GLU A 152 18.40 -3.28 16.07
C GLU A 152 19.64 -3.50 15.17
N CYS A 153 19.93 -2.52 14.33
CA CYS A 153 20.98 -2.57 13.31
C CYS A 153 21.83 -1.29 13.30
N CYS A 154 23.03 -1.33 12.72
CA CYS A 154 23.92 -0.18 12.64
C CYS A 154 24.60 -0.06 11.27
N GLY A 155 24.49 1.11 10.65
CA GLY A 155 25.01 1.39 9.30
C GLY A 155 24.21 0.68 8.21
N GLY A 156 24.68 0.81 6.97
CA GLY A 156 24.13 0.06 5.84
C GLY A 156 24.63 -1.38 5.83
N TYR A 157 25.95 -1.55 5.83
CA TYR A 157 26.67 -2.83 5.95
C TYR A 157 27.02 -3.13 7.40
N ASP A 158 27.59 -2.15 8.09
CA ASP A 158 27.97 -2.23 9.50
C ASP A 158 28.28 -0.83 10.07
N LYS A 159 28.64 -0.78 11.35
CA LYS A 159 28.97 0.46 12.06
C LYS A 159 30.12 1.28 11.44
N ASN A 160 30.99 0.69 10.62
CA ASN A 160 32.10 1.38 9.98
C ASN A 160 31.66 2.25 8.79
N ASP A 161 30.38 2.19 8.41
CA ASP A 161 29.78 3.18 7.52
C ASP A 161 29.73 4.59 8.15
N TYR A 162 29.87 4.69 9.47
CA TYR A 162 30.12 5.94 10.18
C TYR A 162 31.62 6.12 10.47
N HIS A 163 32.07 7.37 10.56
CA HIS A 163 33.37 7.64 11.16
C HIS A 163 33.34 7.24 12.65
N LEU A 164 34.45 6.70 13.17
CA LEU A 164 34.53 6.09 14.52
C LEU A 164 34.00 6.98 15.65
N ASP A 165 34.13 8.30 15.51
CA ASP A 165 33.69 9.30 16.49
C ASP A 165 32.24 9.78 16.28
N ASP A 166 31.60 9.40 15.16
CA ASP A 166 30.28 9.88 14.71
C ASP A 166 29.20 8.79 14.68
N ILE A 167 29.38 7.69 15.42
CA ILE A 167 28.35 6.63 15.51
C ILE A 167 27.15 7.15 16.34
N PRO A 168 25.93 7.18 15.78
CA PRO A 168 24.77 7.73 16.49
C PRO A 168 24.32 6.82 17.64
N GLN A 169 23.68 7.38 18.66
CA GLN A 169 23.16 6.60 19.81
C GLN A 169 22.12 5.54 19.38
N SER A 170 21.38 5.81 18.29
CA SER A 170 20.44 4.87 17.66
C SER A 170 21.09 3.55 17.21
N CYS A 171 22.41 3.51 17.04
CA CYS A 171 23.17 2.29 16.74
C CYS A 171 23.42 1.40 17.96
N SER A 172 22.96 1.77 19.15
CA SER A 172 23.25 1.06 20.39
C SER A 172 21.99 0.70 21.17
N SER A 173 22.06 -0.39 21.92
CA SER A 173 20.97 -0.80 22.79
C SER A 173 20.94 0.03 24.08
N ASP A 174 19.82 0.71 24.36
CA ASP A 174 19.60 1.51 25.58
C ASP A 174 19.91 0.76 26.89
N ARG A 175 19.80 -0.57 26.88
CA ARG A 175 20.00 -1.40 28.09
C ARG A 175 21.44 -1.77 28.35
N THR A 176 22.21 -1.99 27.28
CA THR A 176 23.55 -2.57 27.38
C THR A 176 24.64 -1.63 26.88
N ASN A 177 24.26 -0.53 26.22
CA ASN A 177 25.13 0.41 25.53
C ASN A 177 26.07 -0.27 24.50
N ASN A 178 25.71 -1.47 24.05
CA ASN A 178 26.44 -2.20 23.03
C ASN A 178 25.94 -1.78 21.64
N VAL A 179 26.89 -1.52 20.74
CA VAL A 179 26.61 -1.18 19.34
C VAL A 179 26.11 -2.43 18.59
N PHE A 180 25.05 -2.28 17.81
CA PHE A 180 24.51 -3.35 16.97
C PHE A 180 25.54 -3.81 15.93
N ILE A 181 25.64 -5.12 15.74
CA ILE A 181 26.69 -5.74 14.91
C ILE A 181 26.25 -5.86 13.45
N HIS A 182 24.96 -6.08 13.21
CA HIS A 182 24.41 -6.28 11.87
C HIS A 182 24.09 -4.95 11.17
N GLY A 183 24.41 -4.88 9.88
CA GLY A 183 23.98 -3.79 9.00
C GLY A 183 22.48 -3.78 8.79
N CYS A 184 21.92 -2.59 8.59
CA CYS A 184 20.49 -2.44 8.40
C CYS A 184 19.98 -3.06 7.09
N GLY A 185 20.80 -3.17 6.04
CA GLY A 185 20.37 -3.87 4.82
C GLY A 185 20.07 -5.36 5.05
N GLU A 186 20.90 -6.04 5.84
CA GLU A 186 20.71 -7.45 6.21
C GLU A 186 19.46 -7.63 7.10
N ASN A 187 19.32 -6.80 8.14
CA ASN A 187 18.20 -6.91 9.08
C ASN A 187 16.86 -6.53 8.43
N ILE A 188 16.81 -5.53 7.55
CA ILE A 188 15.59 -5.23 6.76
C ILE A 188 15.23 -6.44 5.90
N ARG A 189 16.20 -7.03 5.20
CA ARG A 189 15.92 -8.22 4.37
C ARG A 189 15.31 -9.33 5.23
N ARG A 190 15.92 -9.67 6.36
CA ARG A 190 15.41 -10.72 7.28
C ARG A 190 14.02 -10.39 7.79
N TYR A 191 13.77 -9.13 8.16
CA TYR A 191 12.45 -8.68 8.59
C TYR A 191 11.41 -8.87 7.49
N LEU A 192 11.73 -8.45 6.26
CA LEU A 192 10.85 -8.59 5.12
C LEU A 192 10.63 -10.06 4.75
N GLU A 193 11.65 -10.91 4.76
CA GLU A 193 11.54 -12.35 4.54
C GLU A 193 10.62 -13.02 5.56
N GLN A 194 10.70 -12.63 6.84
CA GLN A 194 9.82 -13.15 7.89
C GLN A 194 8.35 -12.76 7.68
N LYS A 195 8.09 -11.60 7.06
CA LYS A 195 6.73 -11.10 6.80
C LYS A 195 6.24 -11.37 5.37
N ALA A 196 7.12 -11.79 4.46
CA ALA A 196 6.83 -11.97 3.05
C ALA A 196 5.69 -12.97 2.81
N GLY A 197 5.63 -14.05 3.61
CA GLY A 197 4.54 -15.03 3.52
C GLY A 197 3.16 -14.43 3.79
N ALA A 198 3.04 -13.57 4.81
CA ALA A 198 1.78 -12.90 5.13
C ALA A 198 1.38 -11.90 4.05
N VAL A 199 2.32 -11.07 3.59
CA VAL A 199 2.09 -10.09 2.52
C VAL A 199 1.70 -10.78 1.22
N GLY A 200 2.40 -11.85 0.84
CA GLY A 200 2.10 -12.65 -0.34
C GLY A 200 0.72 -13.31 -0.26
N GLY A 201 0.34 -13.81 0.92
CA GLY A 201 -1.00 -14.36 1.16
C GLY A 201 -2.11 -13.33 0.98
N VAL A 202 -1.94 -12.12 1.52
CA VAL A 202 -2.90 -11.01 1.34
C VAL A 202 -3.00 -10.63 -0.13
N ALA A 203 -1.87 -10.46 -0.82
CA ALA A 203 -1.85 -10.11 -2.25
C ALA A 203 -2.55 -11.17 -3.12
N LEU A 204 -2.29 -12.46 -2.88
CA LEU A 204 -2.96 -13.54 -3.60
C LEU A 204 -4.48 -13.55 -3.34
N GLY A 205 -4.89 -13.33 -2.08
CA GLY A 205 -6.29 -13.22 -1.72
C GLY A 205 -7.00 -12.07 -2.44
N LEU A 206 -6.34 -10.91 -2.55
CA LEU A 206 -6.85 -9.75 -3.28
C LEU A 206 -7.05 -10.05 -4.77
N VAL A 207 -6.06 -10.66 -5.43
CA VAL A 207 -6.18 -11.08 -6.84
C VAL A 207 -7.37 -12.03 -7.02
N LEU A 208 -7.52 -13.05 -6.15
CA LEU A 208 -8.64 -13.99 -6.26
C LEU A 208 -10.00 -13.30 -6.13
N VAL A 209 -10.15 -12.38 -5.19
CA VAL A 209 -11.37 -11.58 -5.03
C VAL A 209 -11.62 -10.71 -6.27
N GLN A 210 -10.59 -10.05 -6.80
CA GLN A 210 -10.72 -9.23 -8.01
C GLN A 210 -11.15 -10.05 -9.23
N ILE A 211 -10.61 -11.26 -9.42
CA ILE A 211 -11.02 -12.16 -10.50
C ILE A 211 -12.51 -12.54 -10.37
N LEU A 212 -12.97 -12.85 -9.16
CA LEU A 212 -14.40 -13.12 -8.93
C LEU A 212 -15.27 -11.90 -9.24
N CYS A 213 -14.84 -10.71 -8.82
CA CYS A 213 -15.52 -9.45 -9.16
C CYS A 213 -15.56 -9.21 -10.68
N LEU A 214 -14.47 -9.47 -11.40
CA LEU A 214 -14.41 -9.35 -12.86
C LEU A 214 -15.39 -10.31 -13.55
N ILE A 215 -15.49 -11.55 -13.09
CA ILE A 215 -16.44 -12.54 -13.63
C ILE A 215 -17.88 -12.02 -13.43
N PHE A 216 -18.26 -11.67 -12.20
CA PHE A 216 -19.62 -11.21 -11.93
C PHE A 216 -19.98 -9.91 -12.66
N THR A 217 -19.04 -8.96 -12.70
CA THR A 217 -19.20 -7.68 -13.42
C THR A 217 -19.33 -7.92 -14.91
N GLY A 218 -18.51 -8.80 -15.49
CA GLY A 218 -18.56 -9.16 -16.90
C GLY A 218 -19.87 -9.83 -17.29
N CYS A 219 -20.33 -10.80 -16.48
CA CYS A 219 -21.63 -11.44 -16.67
C CYS A 219 -22.78 -10.41 -16.62
N LEU A 220 -22.80 -9.56 -15.60
CA LEU A 220 -23.83 -8.54 -15.45
C LEU A 220 -23.79 -7.52 -16.60
N PHE A 221 -22.60 -7.13 -17.05
CA PHE A 221 -22.43 -6.23 -18.20
C PHE A 221 -22.99 -6.84 -19.49
N CYS A 222 -22.71 -8.12 -19.75
CA CYS A 222 -23.24 -8.80 -20.93
C CYS A 222 -24.77 -8.83 -20.92
N ILE A 223 -25.37 -9.18 -19.78
CA ILE A 223 -26.83 -9.23 -19.61
C ILE A 223 -27.44 -7.84 -19.87
N LEU A 224 -26.95 -6.80 -19.17
CA LEU A 224 -27.49 -5.44 -19.32
C LEU A 224 -27.29 -4.87 -20.74
N ARG A 225 -26.21 -5.26 -21.42
CA ARG A 225 -25.96 -4.85 -22.80
C ARG A 225 -26.89 -5.55 -23.78
N GLU A 226 -27.22 -6.82 -23.54
CA GLU A 226 -28.19 -7.55 -24.35
C GLU A 226 -29.57 -6.94 -24.22
N ASP A 227 -30.02 -6.70 -22.97
CA ASP A 227 -31.28 -6.00 -22.69
C ASP A 227 -31.33 -4.64 -23.42
N SER A 228 -30.24 -3.86 -23.41
CA SER A 228 -30.20 -2.54 -24.06
C SER A 228 -30.30 -2.56 -25.59
N LYS A 229 -30.07 -3.72 -26.23
CA LYS A 229 -30.18 -3.87 -27.70
C LYS A 229 -31.58 -4.32 -28.14
N GLU A 230 -32.38 -4.87 -27.23
CA GLU A 230 -33.74 -5.33 -27.53
C GLU A 230 -34.77 -4.19 -27.51
N TYR A 231 -34.42 -3.02 -26.97
CA TYR A 231 -35.23 -1.80 -26.97
C TYR A 231 -34.73 -0.76 -27.99
#